data_AF-A0A348AGJ1-F1
#
_entry.id   AF-A0A348AGJ1-F1
#
_cell.length_a   1.000
_cell.length_b   1.000
_cell.length_c   1.000
_cell.angle_alpha   90.00
_cell.angle_beta   90.00
_cell.angle_gamma   90.00
#
_symmetry.space_group_name_H-M   'P 1'
#
loop_
_entity.id
_entity.type
_entity.pdbx_description
1 polymer ?
#
loop_
_entity_poly.entity_id
_entity_poly.type
_entity_poly.pdbx_seq_one_letter_code
_entity_poly.pdbx_strand_id
1 'polypeptide(L)'
;MNINCIRNYQAPNFISESNVAFRKATNFKKDSNEVVFNSSSSAQSSGISSAYTLDLSSSQTTQIDKKYLASQFEGKSKPTTSFVEDYAVTYQKLRKEIMDNSSSTDIEENLKVLDDVYKEQVAKAAETVAGTFENFFDYTPNTLKTLNKDMTTNAPVFNSSSFKEHLVDLAMQALEVVKNNPELSDKDLRSKINSSLKSIPADNTLENMSYKDLRIVSDIIKDLSSMSLSPFPGTPISSDSPYKYTDPDKAGNIMAKWNALLENTDKLAGLSEGVREKVTAAIRNNIEGYHKGAAYSNAMHNYDATIKELQGQLKDLTALRKKLEGIVKQFKDQGMIDTASVFLTQLTAIEGQISGINGQIRSAQDAKTNLEKNPDSIVDTEEYKQIKDAYKSQKDKLKST
;
A
#
# COMPACT_ATOMS: atom_id res chain seq x y z
N MET A 1 -30.14 -0.88 -4.58
CA MET A 1 -30.94 -0.40 -3.43
C MET A 1 -30.08 0.60 -2.68
N ASN A 2 -30.53 1.84 -2.50
CA ASN A 2 -29.69 3.00 -2.17
C ASN A 2 -29.38 3.05 -0.65
N ILE A 3 -28.12 2.86 -0.23
CA ILE A 3 -27.67 2.82 1.18
C ILE A 3 -27.80 4.20 1.87
N ASN A 4 -28.02 5.27 1.09
CA ASN A 4 -28.23 6.62 1.62
C ASN A 4 -29.57 6.84 2.38
N CYS A 5 -30.46 5.85 2.45
CA CYS A 5 -31.66 5.94 3.31
C CYS A 5 -31.39 5.68 4.81
N ILE A 6 -30.17 5.29 5.20
CA ILE A 6 -29.88 4.88 6.60
C ILE A 6 -29.42 6.07 7.48
N ARG A 7 -28.98 7.20 6.90
CA ARG A 7 -28.39 8.31 7.69
C ARG A 7 -29.37 9.31 8.33
N ASN A 8 -30.67 9.24 8.05
CA ASN A 8 -31.64 10.26 8.50
C ASN A 8 -32.80 9.70 9.33
N TYR A 9 -32.55 8.76 10.25
CA TYR A 9 -33.53 8.44 11.29
C TYR A 9 -33.22 9.23 12.56
N GLN A 10 -33.75 10.45 12.66
CA GLN A 10 -33.89 11.11 13.96
C GLN A 10 -34.92 10.31 14.77
N ALA A 11 -34.46 9.62 15.82
CA ALA A 11 -35.33 8.98 16.78
C ALA A 11 -36.35 10.03 17.28
N PRO A 12 -37.68 9.78 17.20
CA PRO A 12 -38.64 10.70 17.75
C PRO A 12 -38.38 10.81 19.27
N ASN A 13 -38.41 12.05 19.74
CA ASN A 13 -38.11 12.53 21.10
C ASN A 13 -39.11 12.00 22.16
N PHE A 14 -39.34 10.69 22.25
CA PHE A 14 -40.26 10.05 23.20
C PHE A 14 -39.67 9.84 24.60
N ILE A 15 -38.39 10.16 24.79
CA ILE A 15 -37.71 10.07 26.09
C ILE A 15 -38.11 11.24 27.02
N SER A 16 -38.74 12.31 26.53
CA SER A 16 -39.13 13.45 27.37
C SER A 16 -40.34 13.15 28.27
N GLU A 17 -41.34 12.40 27.80
CA GLU A 17 -42.56 12.11 28.59
C GLU A 17 -42.36 11.00 29.61
N SER A 18 -41.49 10.02 29.32
CA SER A 18 -41.13 8.96 30.26
C SER A 18 -40.25 9.48 31.43
N ASN A 19 -39.51 10.56 31.20
CA ASN A 19 -38.70 11.21 32.23
C ASN A 19 -39.53 12.02 33.24
N VAL A 20 -40.75 12.45 32.90
CA VAL A 20 -41.66 13.15 33.83
C VAL A 20 -42.25 12.19 34.86
N ALA A 21 -42.50 10.93 34.48
CA ALA A 21 -42.94 9.89 35.41
C ALA A 21 -41.80 9.39 36.32
N PHE A 22 -40.56 9.34 35.80
CA PHE A 22 -39.41 8.82 36.56
C PHE A 22 -38.78 9.86 37.52
N ARG A 23 -38.88 11.17 37.23
CA ARG A 23 -38.36 12.25 38.10
C ARG A 23 -39.14 12.45 39.40
N LYS A 24 -40.30 11.79 39.60
CA LYS A 24 -40.99 11.75 40.90
C LYS A 24 -40.46 10.69 41.86
N ALA A 25 -39.53 9.81 41.43
CA ALA A 25 -39.15 8.63 42.23
C ALA A 25 -37.69 8.57 42.70
N THR A 26 -36.79 9.47 42.31
CA THR A 26 -35.35 9.36 42.67
C THR A 26 -34.69 10.70 42.98
N ASN A 27 -34.83 11.17 44.22
CA ASN A 27 -33.89 12.08 44.86
C ASN A 27 -32.82 11.24 45.56
N PHE A 28 -31.55 11.23 45.10
CA PHE A 28 -30.38 11.11 45.99
C PHE A 28 -29.06 11.48 45.28
N LYS A 29 -28.42 12.49 45.87
CA LYS A 29 -27.03 12.99 45.89
C LYS A 29 -26.00 12.67 44.79
N LYS A 30 -25.43 13.80 44.37
CA LYS A 30 -24.18 14.17 43.69
C LYS A 30 -22.93 13.73 44.48
N ASP A 31 -21.84 13.36 43.81
CA ASP A 31 -20.55 14.10 43.84
C ASP A 31 -19.47 13.50 42.92
N SER A 32 -18.56 14.40 42.57
CA SER A 32 -17.56 14.53 41.51
C SER A 32 -16.24 13.77 41.71
N ASN A 33 -15.51 13.48 40.60
CA ASN A 33 -14.20 14.11 40.31
C ASN A 33 -13.52 13.54 39.04
N GLU A 34 -13.01 14.47 38.23
CA GLU A 34 -12.09 14.26 37.11
C GLU A 34 -10.64 14.04 37.59
N VAL A 35 -9.88 13.23 36.87
CA VAL A 35 -8.41 13.29 36.87
C VAL A 35 -7.91 13.14 35.44
N VAL A 36 -7.19 14.17 35.00
CA VAL A 36 -6.44 14.25 33.75
C VAL A 36 -5.02 13.76 34.00
N PHE A 37 -4.48 12.89 33.15
CA PHE A 37 -3.04 12.65 33.06
C PHE A 37 -2.59 12.71 31.60
N ASN A 38 -1.59 13.55 31.37
CA ASN A 38 -0.93 13.79 30.10
C ASN A 38 0.58 13.58 30.34
N SER A 39 1.24 12.81 29.48
CA SER A 39 2.71 12.78 29.45
C SER A 39 3.21 12.16 28.14
N SER A 40 3.92 13.00 27.40
CA SER A 40 4.68 12.72 26.18
C SER A 40 6.16 12.52 26.52
N SER A 41 6.85 11.69 25.75
CA SER A 41 8.32 11.72 25.66
C SER A 41 8.79 11.22 24.29
N SER A 42 9.72 11.97 23.71
CA SER A 42 10.40 11.76 22.44
C SER A 42 11.89 11.50 22.71
N ALA A 43 12.52 10.59 21.98
CA ALA A 43 13.96 10.43 21.98
C ALA A 43 14.51 10.37 20.53
N GLN A 44 15.49 11.22 20.28
CA GLN A 44 16.28 11.37 19.04
C GLN A 44 17.32 10.25 18.92
N SER A 45 17.66 9.85 17.69
CA SER A 45 18.84 9.05 17.39
C SER A 45 19.82 9.83 16.50
N SER A 46 21.10 9.73 16.83
CA SER A 46 22.23 10.34 16.12
C SER A 46 23.05 9.27 15.41
N GLY A 47 23.34 9.52 14.13
CA GLY A 47 24.15 8.66 13.28
C GLY A 47 25.65 8.80 13.46
N ILE A 48 26.39 7.80 12.99
CA ILE A 48 27.85 7.81 12.85
C ILE A 48 28.20 7.27 11.46
N SER A 49 29.07 7.99 10.76
CA SER A 49 29.68 7.63 9.47
C SER A 49 31.19 7.54 9.70
N SER A 50 31.82 6.42 9.36
CA SER A 50 33.28 6.24 9.41
C SER A 50 33.81 5.82 8.04
N ALA A 51 34.84 6.53 7.57
CA ALA A 51 35.60 6.21 6.37
C ALA A 51 36.75 5.27 6.74
N TYR A 52 36.91 4.16 6.01
CA TYR A 52 38.03 3.24 6.15
C TYR A 52 38.95 3.37 4.94
N THR A 53 40.20 3.79 5.17
CA THR A 53 41.33 3.67 4.25
C THR A 53 42.06 2.36 4.51
N LEU A 54 42.43 1.64 3.44
CA LEU A 54 43.21 0.40 3.52
C LEU A 54 44.66 0.70 3.93
N ASP A 55 45.13 0.03 4.98
CA ASP A 55 46.54 -0.04 5.37
C ASP A 55 47.07 -1.44 5.00
N LEU A 56 47.88 -1.50 3.94
CA LEU A 56 48.48 -2.71 3.40
C LEU A 56 49.99 -2.66 3.66
N SER A 57 50.45 -3.24 4.77
CA SER A 57 51.88 -3.48 4.99
C SER A 57 52.19 -4.91 5.44
N SER A 58 53.20 -5.49 4.78
CA SER A 58 53.99 -6.71 5.07
C SER A 58 53.46 -8.10 4.64
N SER A 59 54.02 -8.59 3.53
CA SER A 59 54.59 -9.94 3.29
C SER A 59 53.80 -11.23 3.57
N GLN A 60 52.47 -11.18 3.65
CA GLN A 60 51.61 -12.34 3.40
C GLN A 60 50.77 -12.05 2.17
N THR A 61 50.59 -13.04 1.29
CA THR A 61 49.63 -13.00 0.16
C THR A 61 48.28 -12.58 0.72
N THR A 62 47.98 -11.29 0.66
CA THR A 62 46.83 -10.67 1.31
C THR A 62 45.77 -10.60 0.25
N GLN A 63 45.09 -11.73 0.08
CA GLN A 63 43.86 -11.77 -0.71
C GLN A 63 42.94 -10.68 -0.19
N ILE A 64 42.50 -9.78 -1.07
CA ILE A 64 41.64 -8.67 -0.67
C ILE A 64 40.35 -9.23 -0.09
N ASP A 65 39.92 -8.67 1.05
CA ASP A 65 38.71 -9.13 1.73
C ASP A 65 37.49 -8.95 0.81
N LYS A 66 36.83 -10.06 0.50
CA LYS A 66 35.58 -10.11 -0.27
C LYS A 66 34.52 -9.18 0.31
N LYS A 67 34.45 -9.04 1.65
CA LYS A 67 33.49 -8.15 2.32
C LYS A 67 33.82 -6.68 2.07
N TYR A 68 35.09 -6.33 2.07
CA TYR A 68 35.52 -4.98 1.71
C TYR A 68 35.06 -4.65 0.29
N LEU A 69 35.38 -5.50 -0.70
CA LEU A 69 34.96 -5.27 -2.09
C LEU A 69 33.43 -5.19 -2.23
N ALA A 70 32.69 -6.09 -1.58
CA ALA A 70 31.23 -6.07 -1.59
C ALA A 70 30.66 -4.74 -1.06
N SER A 71 31.22 -4.23 0.05
CA SER A 71 30.77 -2.96 0.65
C SER A 71 30.92 -1.74 -0.26
N GLN A 72 31.80 -1.79 -1.26
CA GLN A 72 32.00 -0.69 -2.21
C GLN A 72 30.86 -0.58 -3.23
N PHE A 73 30.11 -1.66 -3.44
CA PHE A 73 28.91 -1.68 -4.29
C PHE A 73 27.64 -1.34 -3.49
N GLU A 74 27.65 -1.56 -2.18
CA GLU A 74 26.52 -1.32 -1.29
C GLU A 74 26.39 0.19 -0.98
N GLY A 75 25.67 0.91 -1.85
CA GLY A 75 25.34 2.32 -1.64
C GLY A 75 24.39 2.56 -0.46
N LYS A 76 24.24 3.82 -0.04
CA LYS A 76 23.33 4.21 1.07
C LYS A 76 21.84 4.03 0.76
N SER A 77 21.49 3.87 -0.51
CA SER A 77 20.11 3.74 -1.00
C SER A 77 19.91 2.41 -1.70
N LYS A 78 18.65 1.93 -1.72
CA LYS A 78 18.28 0.75 -2.50
C LYS A 78 18.72 0.91 -3.97
N PRO A 79 19.21 -0.16 -4.63
CA PRO A 79 19.60 -0.11 -6.03
C PRO A 79 18.44 0.37 -6.91
N THR A 80 18.76 1.22 -7.87
CA THR A 80 17.89 1.59 -8.99
C THR A 80 18.52 1.10 -10.28
N THR A 81 17.86 1.25 -11.43
CA THR A 81 18.41 0.86 -12.74
C THR A 81 19.75 1.51 -13.08
N SER A 82 20.16 2.58 -12.37
CA SER A 82 21.51 3.15 -12.47
C SER A 82 22.63 2.20 -12.04
N PHE A 83 22.32 1.14 -11.27
CA PHE A 83 23.31 0.17 -10.78
C PHE A 83 24.14 -0.45 -11.93
N VAL A 84 23.54 -0.62 -13.11
CA VAL A 84 24.20 -1.14 -14.32
C VAL A 84 25.44 -0.31 -14.69
N GLU A 85 25.36 1.01 -14.62
CA GLU A 85 26.49 1.91 -14.86
C GLU A 85 27.34 2.10 -13.61
N ASP A 86 26.70 2.32 -12.47
CA ASP A 86 27.38 2.69 -11.23
C ASP A 86 28.32 1.57 -10.76
N TYR A 87 27.87 0.32 -10.84
CA TYR A 87 28.70 -0.83 -10.44
C TYR A 87 29.85 -1.03 -11.42
N ALA A 88 29.65 -0.83 -12.72
CA ALA A 88 30.72 -0.94 -13.71
C ALA A 88 31.83 0.12 -13.46
N VAL A 89 31.45 1.35 -13.13
CA VAL A 89 32.40 2.41 -12.75
C VAL A 89 33.12 2.10 -11.43
N THR A 90 32.39 1.62 -10.42
CA THR A 90 33.00 1.17 -9.15
C THR A 90 33.99 0.03 -9.39
N TYR A 91 33.63 -0.94 -10.23
CA TYR A 91 34.51 -2.04 -10.62
C TYR A 91 35.80 -1.50 -11.26
N GLN A 92 35.72 -0.51 -12.16
CA GLN A 92 36.93 0.08 -12.78
C GLN A 92 37.87 0.68 -11.73
N LYS A 93 37.33 1.37 -10.72
CA LYS A 93 38.12 1.98 -9.64
C LYS A 93 38.85 0.93 -8.82
N LEU A 94 38.11 -0.09 -8.39
CA LEU A 94 38.68 -1.20 -7.61
C LEU A 94 39.71 -1.97 -8.43
N ARG A 95 39.46 -2.18 -9.72
CA ARG A 95 40.42 -2.80 -10.63
C ARG A 95 41.73 -2.01 -10.70
N LYS A 96 41.67 -0.67 -10.85
CA LYS A 96 42.86 0.19 -10.84
C LYS A 96 43.60 0.11 -9.51
N GLU A 97 42.87 0.21 -8.41
CA GLU A 97 43.44 0.08 -7.05
C GLU A 97 44.16 -1.25 -6.84
N ILE A 98 43.59 -2.36 -7.33
CA ILE A 98 44.22 -3.69 -7.28
C ILE A 98 45.52 -3.71 -8.09
N MET A 99 45.50 -3.17 -9.32
CA MET A 99 46.67 -3.14 -10.19
C MET A 99 47.79 -2.26 -9.62
N ASP A 100 47.44 -1.14 -8.97
CA ASP A 100 48.41 -0.18 -8.45
C ASP A 100 49.05 -0.63 -7.13
N ASN A 101 48.34 -1.43 -6.32
CA ASN A 101 48.75 -1.76 -4.95
C ASN A 101 49.12 -3.24 -4.70
N SER A 102 48.95 -4.14 -5.67
CA SER A 102 49.21 -5.59 -5.49
C SER A 102 50.51 -6.04 -6.15
N SER A 103 51.12 -7.11 -5.63
CA SER A 103 52.23 -7.79 -6.31
C SER A 103 51.74 -8.50 -7.58
N SER A 104 52.61 -8.74 -8.57
CA SER A 104 52.20 -9.29 -9.87
C SER A 104 51.48 -10.65 -9.78
N THR A 105 51.82 -11.48 -8.80
CA THR A 105 51.15 -12.76 -8.52
C THR A 105 49.80 -12.60 -7.82
N ASP A 106 49.63 -11.55 -7.01
CA ASP A 106 48.38 -11.31 -6.27
C ASP A 106 47.33 -10.60 -7.13
N ILE A 107 47.74 -9.88 -8.19
CA ILE A 107 46.83 -9.16 -9.09
C ILE A 107 45.80 -10.12 -9.71
N GLU A 108 46.23 -11.24 -10.28
CA GLU A 108 45.31 -12.15 -10.98
C GLU A 108 44.28 -12.76 -10.02
N GLU A 109 44.72 -13.18 -8.84
CA GLU A 109 43.83 -13.73 -7.81
C GLU A 109 42.85 -12.67 -7.29
N ASN A 110 43.32 -11.46 -6.98
CA ASN A 110 42.48 -10.37 -6.51
C ASN A 110 41.46 -9.91 -7.58
N LEU A 111 41.85 -9.88 -8.85
CA LEU A 111 40.93 -9.56 -9.95
C LEU A 111 39.85 -10.63 -10.13
N LYS A 112 40.19 -11.91 -9.93
CA LYS A 112 39.20 -12.99 -9.93
C LYS A 112 38.20 -12.85 -8.79
N VAL A 113 38.67 -12.53 -7.58
CA VAL A 113 37.79 -12.24 -6.43
C VAL A 113 36.89 -11.04 -6.73
N LEU A 114 37.42 -9.98 -7.34
CA LEU A 114 36.62 -8.81 -7.75
C LEU A 114 35.54 -9.18 -8.79
N ASP A 115 35.87 -10.01 -9.78
CA ASP A 115 34.90 -10.51 -10.78
C ASP A 115 33.75 -11.28 -10.11
N ASP A 116 34.06 -12.15 -9.15
CA ASP A 116 33.06 -12.93 -8.42
C ASP A 116 32.18 -12.04 -7.52
N VAL A 117 32.78 -11.06 -6.83
CA VAL A 117 32.04 -10.06 -6.05
C VAL A 117 31.11 -9.23 -6.93
N TYR A 118 31.60 -8.78 -8.08
CA TYR A 118 30.80 -7.99 -9.02
C TYR A 118 29.56 -8.76 -9.48
N LYS A 119 29.72 -10.02 -9.90
CA LYS A 119 28.59 -10.87 -10.32
C LYS A 119 27.58 -11.08 -9.20
N GLU A 120 28.05 -11.33 -7.97
CA GLU A 120 27.18 -11.49 -6.81
C GLU A 120 26.37 -10.20 -6.51
N GLN A 121 27.04 -9.05 -6.55
CA GLN A 121 26.40 -7.76 -6.27
C GLN A 121 25.43 -7.35 -7.38
N VAL A 122 25.77 -7.61 -8.64
CA VAL A 122 24.87 -7.42 -9.79
C VAL A 122 23.61 -8.27 -9.64
N ALA A 123 23.74 -9.56 -9.29
CA ALA A 123 22.58 -10.43 -9.10
C ALA A 123 21.65 -9.93 -7.98
N LYS A 124 22.20 -9.49 -6.84
CA LYS A 124 21.42 -8.90 -5.73
C LYS A 124 20.72 -7.60 -6.13
N ALA A 125 21.41 -6.72 -6.85
CA ALA A 125 20.85 -5.46 -7.31
C ALA A 125 19.74 -5.69 -8.35
N ALA A 126 19.97 -6.60 -9.31
CA ALA A 126 18.99 -6.98 -10.31
C ALA A 126 17.72 -7.57 -9.67
N GLU A 127 17.84 -8.45 -8.67
CA GLU A 127 16.71 -8.98 -7.89
C GLU A 127 15.91 -7.85 -7.22
N THR A 128 16.60 -6.89 -6.60
CA THR A 128 15.93 -5.77 -5.91
C THR A 128 15.18 -4.86 -6.89
N VAL A 129 15.79 -4.56 -8.04
CA VAL A 129 15.16 -3.74 -9.09
C VAL A 129 14.01 -4.48 -9.75
N ALA A 130 14.16 -5.78 -10.05
CA ALA A 130 13.11 -6.61 -10.60
C ALA A 130 11.89 -6.68 -9.69
N GLY A 131 12.08 -6.90 -8.39
CA GLY A 131 10.99 -6.85 -7.41
C GLY A 131 10.32 -5.47 -7.32
N THR A 132 11.04 -4.38 -7.58
CA THR A 132 10.44 -3.04 -7.64
C THR A 132 9.53 -2.88 -8.86
N PHE A 133 9.95 -3.42 -10.01
CA PHE A 133 9.16 -3.41 -11.25
C PHE A 133 7.95 -4.34 -11.13
N GLU A 134 8.13 -5.55 -10.60
CA GLU A 134 7.04 -6.49 -10.31
C GLU A 134 5.98 -5.88 -9.41
N ASN A 135 6.38 -5.25 -8.30
CA ASN A 135 5.44 -4.56 -7.42
C ASN A 135 4.65 -3.45 -8.11
N PHE A 136 5.21 -2.82 -9.14
CA PHE A 136 4.54 -1.79 -9.92
C PHE A 136 3.61 -2.39 -10.99
N PHE A 137 4.10 -3.32 -11.82
CA PHE A 137 3.32 -3.89 -12.92
C PHE A 137 2.24 -4.86 -12.45
N ASP A 138 2.51 -5.61 -11.38
CA ASP A 138 1.58 -6.56 -10.77
C ASP A 138 0.85 -5.97 -9.55
N TYR A 139 0.90 -4.66 -9.39
CA TYR A 139 0.29 -3.97 -8.25
C TYR A 139 -1.19 -4.35 -8.07
N THR A 140 -2.01 -4.19 -9.12
CA THR A 140 -3.45 -4.49 -9.07
C THR A 140 -3.75 -5.96 -8.78
N PRO A 141 -3.20 -6.95 -9.51
CA PRO A 141 -3.42 -8.35 -9.17
C PRO A 141 -2.98 -8.71 -7.74
N ASN A 142 -1.83 -8.21 -7.28
CA ASN A 142 -1.33 -8.52 -5.93
C ASN A 142 -2.18 -7.87 -4.83
N THR A 143 -2.57 -6.62 -5.05
CA THR A 143 -3.43 -5.86 -4.13
C THR A 143 -4.80 -6.50 -3.98
N LEU A 144 -5.48 -6.76 -5.11
CA LEU A 144 -6.85 -7.26 -5.07
C LEU A 144 -6.93 -8.67 -4.48
N LYS A 145 -5.98 -9.56 -4.82
CA LYS A 145 -5.86 -10.89 -4.21
C LYS A 145 -5.65 -10.85 -2.70
N THR A 146 -4.93 -9.86 -2.19
CA THR A 146 -4.71 -9.69 -0.74
C THR A 146 -6.00 -9.30 -0.02
N LEU A 147 -6.88 -8.51 -0.66
CA LEU A 147 -8.17 -8.14 -0.10
C LEU A 147 -9.20 -9.27 -0.17
N ASN A 148 -9.25 -9.95 -1.31
CA ASN A 148 -10.10 -11.10 -1.56
C ASN A 148 -9.53 -11.91 -2.73
N LYS A 149 -9.23 -13.19 -2.48
CA LYS A 149 -8.63 -14.11 -3.47
C LYS A 149 -9.46 -14.27 -4.75
N ASP A 150 -10.76 -14.00 -4.68
CA ASP A 150 -11.70 -14.15 -5.80
C ASP A 150 -11.83 -12.85 -6.62
N MET A 151 -11.16 -11.76 -6.20
CA MET A 151 -10.99 -10.59 -7.06
C MET A 151 -9.99 -10.91 -8.17
N THR A 152 -10.47 -10.96 -9.40
CA THR A 152 -9.66 -11.29 -10.56
C THR A 152 -9.25 -10.03 -11.33
N THR A 153 -8.12 -10.13 -12.02
CA THR A 153 -7.68 -9.12 -12.98
C THR A 153 -7.26 -9.84 -14.24
N ASN A 154 -7.68 -9.34 -15.40
CA ASN A 154 -7.14 -9.81 -16.68
C ASN A 154 -5.79 -9.15 -17.01
N ALA A 155 -5.14 -8.53 -16.02
CA ALA A 155 -3.84 -7.89 -16.22
C ALA A 155 -2.77 -8.97 -16.44
N PRO A 156 -1.91 -8.82 -17.46
CA PRO A 156 -0.78 -9.71 -17.63
C PRO A 156 0.15 -9.62 -16.42
N VAL A 157 0.73 -10.77 -16.04
CA VAL A 157 1.71 -10.85 -14.95
C VAL A 157 3.09 -10.51 -15.49
N PHE A 158 3.79 -9.61 -14.82
CA PHE A 158 5.15 -9.23 -15.14
C PHE A 158 6.12 -10.39 -14.87
N ASN A 159 6.94 -10.75 -15.85
CA ASN A 159 7.91 -11.83 -15.65
C ASN A 159 9.20 -11.28 -15.02
N SER A 160 9.16 -11.15 -13.69
CA SER A 160 10.26 -10.66 -12.85
C SER A 160 11.57 -11.45 -13.07
N SER A 161 11.49 -12.76 -13.30
CA SER A 161 12.66 -13.60 -13.57
C SER A 161 13.36 -13.24 -14.88
N SER A 162 12.61 -13.16 -16.00
CA SER A 162 13.20 -12.79 -17.29
C SER A 162 13.74 -11.35 -17.28
N PHE A 163 13.04 -10.43 -16.61
CA PHE A 163 13.54 -9.07 -16.45
C PHE A 163 14.83 -9.00 -15.63
N LYS A 164 14.94 -9.80 -14.56
CA LYS A 164 16.17 -9.92 -13.77
C LYS A 164 17.34 -10.42 -14.61
N GLU A 165 17.14 -11.44 -15.42
CA GLU A 165 18.16 -11.97 -16.33
C GLU A 165 18.63 -10.88 -17.30
N HIS A 166 17.69 -10.13 -17.90
CA HIS A 166 18.01 -8.99 -18.76
C HIS A 166 18.83 -7.90 -18.04
N LEU A 167 18.50 -7.56 -16.79
CA LEU A 167 19.29 -6.61 -15.98
C LEU A 167 20.72 -7.11 -15.73
N VAL A 168 20.91 -8.40 -15.47
CA VAL A 168 22.23 -9.02 -15.30
C VAL A 168 23.02 -8.93 -16.62
N ASP A 169 22.38 -9.24 -17.75
CA ASP A 169 23.02 -9.17 -19.08
C ASP A 169 23.47 -7.75 -19.42
N LEU A 170 22.63 -6.73 -19.13
CA LEU A 170 23.02 -5.32 -19.29
C LEU A 170 24.24 -4.96 -18.43
N ALA A 171 24.29 -5.42 -17.17
CA ALA A 171 25.41 -5.16 -16.28
C ALA A 171 26.70 -5.90 -16.69
N MET A 172 26.60 -7.10 -17.26
CA MET A 172 27.76 -7.82 -17.81
C MET A 172 28.28 -7.15 -19.09
N GLN A 173 27.40 -6.60 -19.92
CA GLN A 173 27.82 -5.82 -21.09
C GLN A 173 28.50 -4.50 -20.69
N ALA A 174 28.01 -3.83 -19.64
CA ALA A 174 28.68 -2.66 -19.08
C ALA A 174 30.08 -3.03 -18.55
N LEU A 175 30.23 -4.18 -17.88
CA LEU A 175 31.52 -4.68 -17.41
C LEU A 175 32.50 -4.93 -18.57
N GLU A 176 32.03 -5.49 -19.68
CA GLU A 176 32.87 -5.75 -20.84
C GLU A 176 33.43 -4.46 -21.46
N VAL A 177 32.63 -3.38 -21.47
CA VAL A 177 33.11 -2.05 -21.87
C VAL A 177 34.24 -1.57 -20.95
N VAL A 178 34.12 -1.79 -19.64
CA VAL A 178 35.17 -1.43 -18.66
C VAL A 178 36.45 -2.21 -18.91
N LYS A 179 36.36 -3.54 -19.10
CA LYS A 179 37.51 -4.42 -19.33
C LYS A 179 38.28 -4.04 -20.60
N ASN A 180 37.56 -3.60 -21.64
CA ASN A 180 38.16 -3.15 -22.89
C ASN A 180 38.68 -1.70 -22.89
N ASN A 181 38.38 -0.92 -21.85
CA ASN A 181 38.73 0.50 -21.79
C ASN A 181 39.28 0.90 -20.40
N PRO A 182 40.33 0.24 -19.89
CA PRO A 182 40.80 0.42 -18.51
C PRO A 182 41.28 1.84 -18.22
N GLU A 183 41.77 2.58 -19.23
CA GLU A 183 42.37 3.91 -19.07
C GLU A 183 41.36 5.07 -19.05
N LEU A 184 40.09 4.82 -19.38
CA LEU A 184 39.11 5.91 -19.46
C LEU A 184 38.86 6.55 -18.09
N SER A 185 38.55 7.85 -18.11
CA SER A 185 38.00 8.57 -16.98
C SER A 185 36.57 8.10 -16.68
N ASP A 186 36.08 8.27 -15.44
CA ASP A 186 34.70 7.93 -15.07
C ASP A 186 33.66 8.51 -16.05
N LYS A 187 33.85 9.76 -16.48
CA LYS A 187 32.94 10.47 -17.37
C LYS A 187 32.92 9.85 -18.77
N ASP A 188 34.11 9.60 -19.32
CA ASP A 188 34.24 9.03 -20.67
C ASP A 188 33.79 7.58 -20.69
N LEU A 189 34.09 6.83 -19.62
CA LEU A 189 33.61 5.47 -19.44
C LEU A 189 32.08 5.42 -19.41
N ARG A 190 31.42 6.25 -18.60
CA ARG A 190 29.94 6.31 -18.56
C ARG A 190 29.34 6.62 -19.92
N SER A 191 29.96 7.53 -20.68
CA SER A 191 29.53 7.85 -22.05
C SER A 191 29.66 6.63 -22.98
N LYS A 192 30.77 5.89 -22.87
CA LYS A 192 31.02 4.67 -23.64
C LYS A 192 30.07 3.53 -23.28
N ILE A 193 29.85 3.29 -21.98
CA ILE A 193 28.87 2.31 -21.47
C ILE A 193 27.49 2.65 -22.02
N ASN A 194 27.03 3.89 -21.85
CA ASN A 194 25.73 4.32 -22.36
C ASN A 194 25.58 4.10 -23.87
N SER A 195 26.63 4.39 -24.64
CA SER A 195 26.63 4.17 -26.09
C SER A 195 26.53 2.68 -26.44
N SER A 196 27.24 1.82 -25.70
CA SER A 196 27.19 0.37 -25.87
C SER A 196 25.83 -0.20 -25.50
N LEU A 197 25.27 0.18 -24.35
CA LEU A 197 23.98 -0.33 -23.89
C LEU A 197 22.81 0.10 -24.79
N LYS A 198 22.90 1.26 -25.44
CA LYS A 198 21.91 1.71 -26.43
C LYS A 198 21.91 0.89 -27.71
N SER A 199 22.99 0.18 -28.01
CA SER A 199 23.11 -0.65 -29.21
C SER A 199 22.50 -2.05 -29.05
N ILE A 200 22.15 -2.43 -27.82
CA ILE A 200 21.56 -3.72 -27.50
C ILE A 200 20.13 -3.76 -28.05
N PRO A 201 19.78 -4.77 -28.88
CA PRO A 201 18.42 -4.92 -29.37
C PRO A 201 17.42 -5.03 -28.22
N ALA A 202 16.33 -4.29 -28.33
CA ALA A 202 15.16 -4.42 -27.45
C ALA A 202 14.00 -4.98 -28.28
N ASP A 203 13.18 -5.85 -27.68
CA ASP A 203 12.03 -6.49 -28.36
C ASP A 203 10.69 -5.79 -28.04
N ASN A 204 10.76 -4.57 -27.47
CA ASN A 204 9.62 -3.79 -26.99
C ASN A 204 8.77 -4.51 -25.91
N THR A 205 9.28 -5.55 -25.26
CA THR A 205 8.69 -6.14 -24.06
C THR A 205 9.07 -5.37 -22.79
N LEU A 206 8.38 -5.64 -21.67
CA LEU A 206 8.79 -5.04 -20.41
C LEU A 206 10.05 -5.74 -19.87
N GLU A 207 10.15 -7.03 -20.14
CA GLU A 207 11.21 -7.91 -19.68
C GLU A 207 12.54 -7.62 -20.38
N ASN A 208 12.51 -7.28 -21.68
CA ASN A 208 13.70 -6.97 -22.49
C ASN A 208 13.67 -5.53 -23.06
N MET A 209 13.29 -4.57 -22.23
CA MET A 209 13.23 -3.16 -22.63
C MET A 209 14.63 -2.57 -22.88
N SER A 210 14.72 -1.55 -23.75
CA SER A 210 16.00 -0.87 -24.00
C SER A 210 16.53 -0.20 -22.73
N TYR A 211 17.85 -0.04 -22.61
CA TYR A 211 18.44 0.63 -21.44
C TYR A 211 17.91 2.07 -21.25
N LYS A 212 17.57 2.75 -22.35
CA LYS A 212 16.91 4.06 -22.33
C LYS A 212 15.52 3.96 -21.69
N ASP A 213 14.69 3.04 -22.15
CA ASP A 213 13.33 2.85 -21.63
C ASP A 213 13.37 2.46 -20.16
N LEU A 214 14.29 1.56 -19.79
CA LEU A 214 14.51 1.11 -18.41
C LEU A 214 14.71 2.28 -17.44
N ARG A 215 15.55 3.25 -17.81
CA ARG A 215 15.80 4.44 -16.97
C ARG A 215 14.55 5.29 -16.84
N ILE A 216 13.84 5.53 -17.95
CA ILE A 216 12.60 6.33 -17.95
C ILE A 216 11.52 5.66 -17.08
N VAL A 217 11.32 4.35 -17.23
CA VAL A 217 10.35 3.59 -16.42
C VAL A 217 10.75 3.59 -14.94
N SER A 218 12.04 3.44 -14.64
CA SER A 218 12.56 3.52 -13.27
C SER A 218 12.27 4.88 -12.62
N ASP A 219 12.44 5.97 -13.36
CA ASP A 219 12.13 7.32 -12.88
C ASP A 219 10.63 7.52 -12.66
N ILE A 220 9.80 7.00 -13.56
CA ILE A 220 8.34 6.95 -13.40
C ILE A 220 7.95 6.21 -12.11
N ILE A 221 8.49 5.01 -11.88
CA ILE A 221 8.18 4.21 -10.69
C ILE A 221 8.61 4.94 -9.43
N LYS A 222 9.78 5.59 -9.44
CA LYS A 222 10.29 6.38 -8.31
C LYS A 222 9.36 7.55 -7.98
N ASP A 223 8.92 8.30 -8.99
CA ASP A 223 7.98 9.41 -8.82
C ASP A 223 6.67 8.91 -8.21
N LEU A 224 6.13 7.79 -8.70
CA LEU A 224 4.90 7.21 -8.17
C LEU A 224 5.06 6.66 -6.74
N SER A 225 6.18 6.03 -6.44
CA SER A 225 6.48 5.49 -5.10
C SER A 225 6.58 6.60 -4.05
N SER A 226 7.10 7.77 -4.45
CA SER A 226 7.20 8.95 -3.58
C SER A 226 5.84 9.55 -3.21
N MET A 227 4.78 9.22 -3.95
CA MET A 227 3.42 9.70 -3.67
C MET A 227 2.75 9.00 -2.48
N SER A 228 3.52 8.19 -1.72
CA SER A 228 3.09 7.41 -0.57
C SER A 228 2.03 6.38 -0.95
N LEU A 229 2.51 5.24 -1.44
CA LEU A 229 1.82 3.96 -1.33
C LEU A 229 1.79 3.48 0.14
N SER A 230 1.45 4.37 1.09
CA SER A 230 1.26 4.07 2.52
C SER A 230 0.41 2.80 2.62
N PRO A 231 0.71 1.88 3.57
CA PRO A 231 0.19 0.53 3.56
C PRO A 231 -1.30 0.54 3.30
N PHE A 232 -1.61 -0.16 2.21
CA PHE A 232 -2.93 -0.33 1.65
C PHE A 232 -3.94 -0.65 2.75
N PRO A 233 -5.22 -0.33 2.58
CA PRO A 233 -6.29 -0.64 3.52
C PRO A 233 -6.48 -2.11 3.97
N GLY A 234 -5.61 -3.02 3.53
CA GLY A 234 -5.59 -4.44 3.88
C GLY A 234 -4.50 -4.88 4.87
N THR A 235 -3.67 -3.99 5.44
CA THR A 235 -2.88 -4.37 6.62
C THR A 235 -3.83 -4.44 7.82
N PRO A 236 -4.08 -5.61 8.42
CA PRO A 236 -4.96 -5.74 9.58
C PRO A 236 -4.38 -4.88 10.72
N ILE A 237 -5.14 -3.89 11.20
CA ILE A 237 -4.68 -2.97 12.26
C ILE A 237 -5.02 -3.55 13.64
N SER A 238 -6.07 -4.36 13.74
CA SER A 238 -6.47 -5.03 14.97
C SER A 238 -7.41 -6.21 14.71
N SER A 239 -7.68 -7.00 15.75
CA SER A 239 -8.68 -8.08 15.78
C SER A 239 -10.12 -7.60 15.54
N ASP A 240 -10.37 -6.29 15.65
CA ASP A 240 -11.73 -5.73 15.76
C ASP A 240 -12.28 -5.23 14.43
N SER A 241 -11.42 -5.01 13.42
CA SER A 241 -11.81 -4.84 12.02
C SER A 241 -10.60 -5.15 11.12
N PRO A 242 -10.67 -6.20 10.26
CA PRO A 242 -9.56 -6.54 9.38
C PRO A 242 -9.38 -5.54 8.23
N TYR A 243 -10.30 -4.58 8.06
CA TYR A 243 -10.30 -3.60 6.96
C TYR A 243 -10.08 -2.18 7.47
N LYS A 244 -9.06 -1.50 6.95
CA LYS A 244 -8.81 -0.09 7.24
C LYS A 244 -9.68 0.78 6.34
N TYR A 245 -10.45 1.67 6.96
CA TYR A 245 -11.17 2.71 6.24
C TYR A 245 -10.19 3.63 5.50
N THR A 246 -10.47 3.86 4.21
CA THR A 246 -9.75 4.79 3.34
C THR A 246 -10.60 6.01 3.11
N ASP A 247 -10.08 7.18 3.49
CA ASP A 247 -10.68 8.46 3.19
C ASP A 247 -10.84 8.64 1.65
N PRO A 248 -12.07 8.86 1.13
CA PRO A 248 -12.30 9.03 -0.30
C PRO A 248 -11.49 10.16 -0.95
N ASP A 249 -11.26 11.27 -0.25
CA ASP A 249 -10.46 12.39 -0.78
C ASP A 249 -8.99 12.03 -0.91
N LYS A 250 -8.44 11.27 0.06
CA LYS A 250 -7.07 10.77 -0.03
C LYS A 250 -6.93 9.79 -1.18
N ALA A 251 -7.90 8.88 -1.33
CA ALA A 251 -7.90 7.93 -2.44
C ALA A 251 -8.00 8.64 -3.79
N GLY A 252 -8.94 9.58 -3.92
CA GLY A 252 -9.11 10.39 -5.12
C GLY A 252 -7.86 11.19 -5.48
N ASN A 253 -7.14 11.75 -4.49
CA ASN A 253 -5.90 12.49 -4.70
C ASN A 253 -4.77 11.59 -5.23
N ILE A 254 -4.60 10.39 -4.69
CA ILE A 254 -3.59 9.43 -5.17
C ILE A 254 -3.87 9.06 -6.64
N MET A 255 -5.13 8.69 -6.94
CA MET A 255 -5.56 8.37 -8.31
C MET A 255 -5.38 9.56 -9.25
N ALA A 256 -5.68 10.78 -8.80
CA ALA A 256 -5.50 12.00 -9.60
C ALA A 256 -4.04 12.26 -9.93
N LYS A 257 -3.11 12.05 -9.00
CA LYS A 257 -1.67 12.17 -9.25
C LYS A 257 -1.15 11.13 -10.24
N TRP A 258 -1.62 9.89 -10.14
CA TRP A 258 -1.29 8.83 -11.10
C TRP A 258 -1.84 9.14 -12.49
N ASN A 259 -3.07 9.67 -12.58
CA ASN A 259 -3.64 10.11 -13.84
C ASN A 259 -2.88 11.34 -14.41
N ALA A 260 -2.42 12.27 -13.57
CA ALA A 260 -1.62 13.40 -14.03
C ALA A 260 -0.31 12.96 -14.70
N LEU A 261 0.29 11.85 -14.23
CA LEU A 261 1.44 11.24 -14.92
C LEU A 261 1.08 10.73 -16.32
N LEU A 262 -0.10 10.11 -16.49
CA LEU A 262 -0.59 9.69 -17.81
C LEU A 262 -0.86 10.86 -18.75
N GLU A 263 -1.31 11.99 -18.22
CA GLU A 263 -1.55 13.21 -18.98
C GLU A 263 -0.25 13.96 -19.30
N ASN A 264 0.84 13.70 -18.56
CA ASN A 264 2.17 14.23 -18.86
C ASN A 264 2.82 13.43 -20.00
N THR A 265 2.48 13.80 -21.23
CA THR A 265 2.97 13.15 -22.44
C THR A 265 4.49 13.21 -22.57
N ASP A 266 5.15 14.23 -22.04
CA ASP A 266 6.60 14.41 -22.19
C ASP A 266 7.39 13.31 -21.45
N LYS A 267 6.92 12.90 -20.27
CA LYS A 267 7.53 11.79 -19.51
C LYS A 267 7.39 10.45 -20.23
N LEU A 268 6.29 10.25 -20.94
CA LEU A 268 6.01 9.01 -21.68
C LEU A 268 6.54 9.03 -23.13
N ALA A 269 6.78 10.21 -23.71
CA ALA A 269 7.21 10.38 -25.09
C ALA A 269 8.62 9.82 -25.34
N GLY A 270 9.44 9.74 -24.30
CA GLY A 270 10.78 9.17 -24.39
C GLY A 270 10.81 7.64 -24.56
N LEU A 271 9.71 6.96 -24.25
CA LEU A 271 9.59 5.50 -24.30
C LEU A 271 9.37 4.98 -25.73
N SER A 272 9.91 3.80 -26.03
CA SER A 272 9.50 3.02 -27.19
C SER A 272 7.99 2.71 -27.16
N GLU A 273 7.37 2.57 -28.33
CA GLU A 273 5.91 2.45 -28.45
C GLU A 273 5.34 1.29 -27.63
N GLY A 274 5.90 0.08 -27.77
CA GLY A 274 5.42 -1.09 -27.04
C GLY A 274 5.61 -1.00 -25.52
N VAL A 275 6.72 -0.40 -25.05
CA VAL A 275 6.93 -0.17 -23.61
C VAL A 275 5.96 0.90 -23.10
N ARG A 276 5.78 1.99 -23.84
CA ARG A 276 4.85 3.08 -23.51
C ARG A 276 3.43 2.57 -23.35
N GLU A 277 2.96 1.72 -24.26
CA GLU A 277 1.63 1.11 -24.19
C GLU A 277 1.47 0.28 -22.92
N LYS A 278 2.44 -0.57 -22.59
CA LYS A 278 2.41 -1.42 -21.40
C LYS A 278 2.50 -0.64 -20.09
N VAL A 279 3.36 0.37 -20.01
CA VAL A 279 3.46 1.28 -18.85
C VAL A 279 2.16 2.05 -18.66
N THR A 280 1.59 2.57 -19.75
CA THR A 280 0.30 3.27 -19.72
C THR A 280 -0.82 2.35 -19.24
N ALA A 281 -0.87 1.11 -19.75
CA ALA A 281 -1.84 0.11 -19.32
C ALA A 281 -1.67 -0.24 -17.84
N ALA A 282 -0.43 -0.40 -17.37
CA ALA A 282 -0.13 -0.68 -15.96
C ALA A 282 -0.61 0.45 -15.05
N ILE A 283 -0.31 1.72 -15.37
CA ILE A 283 -0.78 2.86 -14.55
C ILE A 283 -2.32 2.91 -14.52
N ARG A 284 -3.00 2.70 -15.66
CA ARG A 284 -4.48 2.66 -15.70
C ARG A 284 -5.04 1.52 -14.86
N ASN A 285 -4.46 0.33 -14.97
CA ASN A 285 -4.85 -0.83 -14.18
C ASN A 285 -4.62 -0.58 -12.69
N ASN A 286 -3.53 0.10 -12.33
CA ASN A 286 -3.21 0.45 -10.95
C ASN A 286 -4.23 1.46 -10.39
N ILE A 287 -4.62 2.48 -11.16
CA ILE A 287 -5.67 3.43 -10.77
C ILE A 287 -6.99 2.68 -10.50
N GLU A 288 -7.42 1.80 -11.40
CA GLU A 288 -8.66 1.04 -11.24
C GLU A 288 -8.59 0.03 -10.08
N GLY A 289 -7.47 -0.68 -9.95
CA GLY A 289 -7.23 -1.60 -8.84
C GLY A 289 -7.24 -0.89 -7.49
N TYR A 290 -6.64 0.30 -7.43
CA TYR A 290 -6.67 1.14 -6.25
C TYR A 290 -8.08 1.60 -5.89
N HIS A 291 -8.85 2.04 -6.89
CA HIS A 291 -10.24 2.46 -6.73
C HIS A 291 -11.10 1.31 -6.20
N LYS A 292 -11.08 0.15 -6.86
CA LYS A 292 -11.82 -1.05 -6.42
C LYS A 292 -11.39 -1.49 -5.03
N GLY A 293 -10.09 -1.54 -4.76
CA GLY A 293 -9.56 -1.96 -3.46
C GLY A 293 -9.97 -1.05 -2.32
N ALA A 294 -9.84 0.28 -2.49
CA ALA A 294 -10.26 1.26 -1.50
C ALA A 294 -11.78 1.23 -1.28
N ALA A 295 -12.56 1.11 -2.34
CA ALA A 295 -14.02 0.98 -2.24
C ALA A 295 -14.42 -0.28 -1.48
N TYR A 296 -13.80 -1.42 -1.81
CA TYR A 296 -14.07 -2.70 -1.15
C TYR A 296 -13.76 -2.64 0.33
N SER A 297 -12.58 -2.14 0.71
CA SER A 297 -12.22 -1.97 2.12
C SER A 297 -13.19 -1.06 2.87
N ASN A 298 -13.62 0.05 2.25
CA ASN A 298 -14.61 0.95 2.85
C ASN A 298 -15.97 0.29 3.03
N ALA A 299 -16.45 -0.43 2.02
CA ALA A 299 -17.75 -1.11 2.07
C ALA A 299 -17.75 -2.18 3.16
N MET A 300 -16.70 -2.99 3.23
CA MET A 300 -16.54 -4.01 4.27
C MET A 300 -16.48 -3.40 5.67
N HIS A 301 -15.72 -2.32 5.85
CA HIS A 301 -15.66 -1.58 7.10
C HIS A 301 -17.03 -1.01 7.50
N ASN A 302 -17.75 -0.42 6.55
CA ASN A 302 -19.08 0.16 6.79
C ASN A 302 -20.10 -0.91 7.19
N TYR A 303 -20.08 -2.10 6.55
CA TYR A 303 -20.94 -3.21 6.95
C TYR A 303 -20.64 -3.68 8.37
N ASP A 304 -19.37 -3.87 8.72
CA ASP A 304 -18.97 -4.27 10.07
C ASP A 304 -19.40 -3.24 11.14
N ALA A 305 -19.17 -1.95 10.87
CA ALA A 305 -19.58 -0.88 11.75
C ALA A 305 -21.11 -0.84 11.94
N THR A 306 -21.86 -0.94 10.84
CA THR A 306 -23.34 -0.95 10.85
C THR A 306 -23.87 -2.14 11.65
N ILE A 307 -23.35 -3.35 11.41
CA ILE A 307 -23.77 -4.55 12.13
C ILE A 307 -23.51 -4.40 13.63
N LYS A 308 -22.33 -3.91 14.01
CA LYS A 308 -21.97 -3.69 15.42
C LYS A 308 -22.87 -2.67 16.10
N GLU A 309 -23.16 -1.55 15.44
CA GLU A 309 -24.08 -0.53 15.95
C GLU A 309 -25.49 -1.11 16.18
N LEU A 310 -26.03 -1.80 15.19
CA LEU A 310 -27.36 -2.43 15.26
C LEU A 310 -27.43 -3.50 16.36
N GLN A 311 -26.35 -4.28 16.55
CA GLN A 311 -26.26 -5.24 17.66
C GLN A 311 -26.26 -4.55 19.03
N GLY A 312 -25.63 -3.39 19.15
CA GLY A 312 -25.70 -2.55 20.35
C GLY A 312 -27.14 -2.09 20.64
N GLN A 313 -27.81 -1.53 19.63
CA GLN A 313 -29.22 -1.11 19.75
C GLN A 313 -30.15 -2.27 20.12
N LEU A 314 -29.94 -3.45 19.51
CA LEU A 314 -30.70 -4.67 19.81
C LEU A 314 -30.53 -5.09 21.28
N LYS A 315 -29.31 -5.02 21.81
CA LYS A 315 -29.01 -5.34 23.22
C LYS A 315 -29.77 -4.40 24.16
N ASP A 316 -29.74 -3.10 23.88
CA ASP A 316 -30.40 -2.08 24.70
C ASP A 316 -31.93 -2.25 24.68
N LEU A 317 -32.52 -2.48 23.51
CA LEU A 317 -33.96 -2.75 23.38
C LEU A 317 -34.37 -4.06 24.07
N THR A 318 -33.54 -5.09 23.99
CA THR A 318 -33.80 -6.38 24.67
C THR A 318 -33.78 -6.20 26.19
N ALA A 319 -32.85 -5.40 26.72
CA ALA A 319 -32.82 -5.06 28.14
C ALA A 319 -34.05 -4.24 28.57
N LEU A 320 -34.46 -3.26 27.76
CA LEU A 320 -35.66 -2.45 28.00
C LEU A 320 -36.93 -3.31 28.00
N ARG A 321 -37.07 -4.21 27.02
CA ARG A 321 -38.16 -5.19 26.94
C ARG A 321 -38.26 -5.99 28.24
N LYS A 322 -37.16 -6.59 28.69
CA LYS A 322 -37.13 -7.39 29.92
C LYS A 322 -37.54 -6.59 31.17
N LYS A 323 -37.13 -5.32 31.25
CA LYS A 323 -37.54 -4.41 32.34
C LYS A 323 -39.05 -4.15 32.31
N LEU A 324 -39.60 -3.86 31.13
CA LEU A 324 -41.03 -3.62 30.95
C LEU A 324 -41.87 -4.87 31.21
N GLU A 325 -41.41 -6.06 30.80
CA GLU A 325 -42.04 -7.33 31.16
C GLU A 325 -42.15 -7.50 32.68
N GLY A 326 -41.10 -7.14 33.42
CA GLY A 326 -41.11 -7.12 34.88
C GLY A 326 -42.13 -6.14 35.46
N ILE A 327 -42.22 -4.92 34.91
CA ILE A 327 -43.18 -3.88 35.33
C ILE A 327 -44.62 -4.34 35.07
N VAL A 328 -44.90 -4.88 33.88
CA VAL A 328 -46.22 -5.42 33.53
C VAL A 328 -46.63 -6.53 34.49
N LYS A 329 -45.71 -7.44 34.83
CA LYS A 329 -45.99 -8.51 35.79
C LYS A 329 -46.33 -7.94 37.17
N GLN A 330 -45.55 -7.00 37.68
CA GLN A 330 -45.80 -6.35 38.98
C GLN A 330 -47.18 -5.67 39.03
N PHE A 331 -47.56 -4.92 38.00
CA PHE A 331 -48.87 -4.26 37.96
C PHE A 331 -50.03 -5.25 37.84
N LYS A 332 -49.85 -6.37 37.11
CA LYS A 332 -50.83 -7.45 37.07
C LYS A 332 -51.01 -8.10 38.44
N ASP A 333 -49.91 -8.40 39.15
CA ASP A 333 -49.94 -9.01 40.49
C ASP A 333 -50.61 -8.08 41.53
N GLN A 334 -50.54 -6.76 41.33
CA GLN A 334 -51.20 -5.74 42.17
C GLN A 334 -52.67 -5.46 41.77
N GLY A 335 -53.21 -6.11 40.74
CA GLY A 335 -54.57 -5.88 40.25
C GLY A 335 -54.75 -4.57 39.45
N MET A 336 -53.67 -3.90 39.09
CA MET A 336 -53.68 -2.63 38.33
C MET A 336 -53.71 -2.88 36.81
N ILE A 337 -54.78 -3.53 36.34
CA ILE A 337 -54.89 -4.03 34.95
C ILE A 337 -54.81 -2.91 33.91
N ASP A 338 -55.45 -1.76 34.14
CA ASP A 338 -55.43 -0.64 33.19
C ASP A 338 -54.01 -0.08 33.00
N THR A 339 -53.24 0.02 34.09
CA THR A 339 -51.83 0.44 34.04
C THR A 339 -50.96 -0.59 33.33
N ALA A 340 -51.18 -1.89 33.60
CA ALA A 340 -50.48 -2.96 32.91
C ALA A 340 -50.74 -2.94 31.38
N SER A 341 -51.95 -2.54 30.95
CA SER A 341 -52.33 -2.44 29.53
C SER A 341 -51.53 -1.38 28.78
N VAL A 342 -51.26 -0.22 29.40
CA VAL A 342 -50.41 0.84 28.82
C VAL A 342 -48.98 0.34 28.56
N PHE A 343 -48.40 -0.39 29.51
CA PHE A 343 -47.05 -0.95 29.34
C PHE A 343 -47.01 -2.12 28.35
N LEU A 344 -48.10 -2.87 28.19
CA LEU A 344 -48.21 -3.88 27.12
C LEU A 344 -48.15 -3.24 25.73
N THR A 345 -48.80 -2.08 25.52
CA THR A 345 -48.67 -1.35 24.25
C THR A 345 -47.22 -0.92 23.98
N GLN A 346 -46.50 -0.47 25.01
CA GLN A 346 -45.07 -0.14 24.88
C GLN A 346 -44.21 -1.37 24.55
N LEU A 347 -44.51 -2.54 25.15
CA LEU A 347 -43.83 -3.79 24.82
C LEU A 347 -44.02 -4.18 23.36
N THR A 348 -45.25 -4.10 22.83
CA THR A 348 -45.52 -4.41 21.42
C THR A 348 -44.75 -3.47 20.49
N ALA A 349 -44.63 -2.18 20.82
CA ALA A 349 -43.81 -1.25 20.04
C ALA A 349 -42.32 -1.64 20.04
N ILE A 350 -41.76 -2.03 21.19
CA ILE A 350 -40.37 -2.47 21.31
C ILE A 350 -40.13 -3.79 20.57
N GLU A 351 -41.08 -4.73 20.61
CA GLU A 351 -40.99 -5.98 19.83
C GLU A 351 -40.96 -5.69 18.32
N GLY A 352 -41.75 -4.71 17.86
CA GLY A 352 -41.69 -4.21 16.49
C GLY A 352 -40.31 -3.64 16.13
N GLN A 353 -39.72 -2.82 17.01
CA GLN A 353 -38.38 -2.26 16.82
C GLN A 353 -37.29 -3.35 16.78
N ILE A 354 -37.35 -4.32 17.69
CA ILE A 354 -36.44 -5.47 17.73
C ILE A 354 -36.52 -6.27 16.42
N SER A 355 -37.73 -6.53 15.92
CA SER A 355 -37.93 -7.22 14.64
C SER A 355 -37.31 -6.43 13.48
N GLY A 356 -37.54 -5.12 13.44
CA GLY A 356 -36.96 -4.22 12.43
C GLY A 356 -35.43 -4.22 12.42
N ILE A 357 -34.81 -4.08 13.59
CA ILE A 357 -33.34 -4.11 13.73
C ILE A 357 -32.77 -5.47 13.33
N ASN A 358 -33.40 -6.58 13.73
CA ASN A 358 -32.98 -7.90 13.28
C ASN A 358 -33.04 -8.05 11.75
N GLY A 359 -34.07 -7.48 11.11
CA GLY A 359 -34.15 -7.42 9.65
C GLY A 359 -32.99 -6.65 9.02
N GLN A 360 -32.65 -5.48 9.58
CA GLN A 360 -31.53 -4.65 9.12
C GLN A 360 -30.18 -5.36 9.29
N ILE A 361 -29.94 -6.03 10.42
CA ILE A 361 -28.72 -6.83 10.65
C ILE A 361 -28.57 -7.89 9.58
N ARG A 362 -29.63 -8.67 9.30
CA ARG A 362 -29.61 -9.70 8.26
C ARG A 362 -29.33 -9.10 6.89
N SER A 363 -29.99 -8.01 6.52
CA SER A 363 -29.75 -7.33 5.24
C SER A 363 -28.30 -6.84 5.10
N ALA A 364 -27.70 -6.29 6.16
CA ALA A 364 -26.30 -5.87 6.16
C ALA A 364 -25.34 -7.07 6.05
N GLN A 365 -25.63 -8.17 6.75
CA GLN A 365 -24.87 -9.42 6.65
C GLN A 365 -24.95 -10.02 5.24
N ASP A 366 -26.14 -10.08 4.65
CA ASP A 366 -26.35 -10.59 3.30
C ASP A 366 -25.61 -9.73 2.27
N ALA A 367 -25.68 -8.40 2.40
CA ALA A 367 -24.95 -7.48 1.53
C ALA A 367 -23.43 -7.68 1.64
N LYS A 368 -22.91 -7.81 2.86
CA LYS A 368 -21.50 -8.12 3.12
C LYS A 368 -21.10 -9.45 2.48
N THR A 369 -21.84 -10.53 2.75
CA THR A 369 -21.54 -11.87 2.21
C THR A 369 -21.66 -11.92 0.68
N ASN A 370 -22.60 -11.18 0.10
CA ASN A 370 -22.70 -11.08 -1.36
C ASN A 370 -21.49 -10.37 -1.96
N LEU A 371 -21.01 -9.31 -1.32
CA LEU A 371 -19.79 -8.61 -1.75
C LEU A 371 -18.54 -9.48 -1.55
N GLU A 372 -18.45 -10.27 -0.47
CA GLU A 372 -17.35 -11.24 -0.27
C GLU A 372 -17.33 -12.31 -1.36
N LYS A 373 -18.50 -12.81 -1.79
CA LYS A 373 -18.61 -13.84 -2.83
C LYS A 373 -18.45 -13.29 -4.26
N ASN A 374 -18.77 -12.02 -4.47
CA ASN A 374 -18.65 -11.35 -5.75
C ASN A 374 -18.03 -9.96 -5.56
N PRO A 375 -16.72 -9.87 -5.29
CA PRO A 375 -16.07 -8.62 -4.94
C PRO A 375 -16.00 -7.64 -6.11
N ASP A 376 -16.13 -8.11 -7.36
CA ASP A 376 -16.25 -7.24 -8.53
C ASP A 376 -17.56 -6.44 -8.58
N SER A 377 -18.60 -6.84 -7.83
CA SER A 377 -19.82 -6.04 -7.63
C SER A 377 -19.56 -4.73 -6.86
N ILE A 378 -18.35 -4.51 -6.36
CA ILE A 378 -17.97 -3.27 -5.67
C ILE A 378 -18.26 -2.02 -6.52
N VAL A 379 -18.19 -2.13 -7.85
CA VAL A 379 -18.45 -1.02 -8.78
C VAL A 379 -19.87 -0.46 -8.70
N ASP A 380 -20.81 -1.24 -8.17
CA ASP A 380 -22.23 -0.86 -8.01
C ASP A 380 -22.53 -0.22 -6.64
N THR A 381 -21.54 -0.16 -5.75
CA THR A 381 -21.70 0.36 -4.39
C THR A 381 -21.61 1.89 -4.31
N GLU A 382 -22.05 2.44 -3.18
CA GLU A 382 -21.96 3.88 -2.92
C GLU A 382 -20.51 4.29 -2.62
N GLU A 383 -19.74 3.42 -1.97
CA GLU A 383 -18.32 3.62 -1.66
C GLU A 383 -17.48 3.79 -2.93
N TYR A 384 -17.77 2.99 -3.97
CA TYR A 384 -17.12 3.15 -5.27
C TYR A 384 -17.46 4.51 -5.91
N LYS A 385 -18.72 4.94 -5.85
CA LYS A 385 -19.13 6.26 -6.38
C LYS A 385 -18.46 7.41 -5.64
N GLN A 386 -18.40 7.35 -4.31
CA GLN A 386 -17.75 8.38 -3.48
C GLN A 386 -16.28 8.56 -3.86
N ILE A 387 -15.52 7.46 -4.02
CA ILE A 387 -14.11 7.53 -4.44
C ILE A 387 -14.00 8.04 -5.88
N LYS A 388 -14.92 7.64 -6.77
CA LYS A 388 -14.95 8.11 -8.16
C LYS A 388 -15.15 9.62 -8.26
N ASP A 389 -16.06 10.17 -7.46
CA ASP A 389 -16.36 11.59 -7.46
C ASP A 389 -15.26 12.41 -6.77
N ALA A 390 -14.67 11.87 -5.70
CA ALA A 390 -13.47 12.44 -5.11
C ALA A 390 -12.31 12.50 -6.13
N TYR A 391 -12.07 11.41 -6.88
CA TYR A 391 -11.07 11.38 -7.95
C TYR A 391 -11.31 12.47 -9.01
N LYS A 392 -12.54 12.62 -9.52
CA LYS A 392 -12.87 13.69 -10.47
C LYS A 392 -12.57 15.07 -9.90
N SER A 393 -13.02 15.34 -8.67
CA SER A 393 -12.78 16.61 -7.97
C SER A 393 -11.28 16.93 -7.83
N GLN A 394 -10.47 15.94 -7.44
CA GLN A 394 -9.03 16.12 -7.29
C GLN A 394 -8.33 16.28 -8.65
N LYS A 395 -8.78 15.58 -9.68
CA LYS A 395 -8.28 15.72 -11.05
C LYS A 395 -8.54 17.13 -11.60
N ASP A 396 -9.73 17.69 -11.38
CA ASP A 396 -10.07 19.04 -11.83
C ASP A 396 -9.24 20.11 -11.11
N LYS A 397 -8.98 19.92 -9.80
CA LYS A 397 -8.08 20.80 -9.03
C LYS A 397 -6.66 20.81 -9.61
N LEU A 398 -6.10 19.64 -9.92
CA LEU A 398 -4.75 19.55 -10.50
C LEU A 398 -4.63 20.21 -11.88
N LYS A 399 -5.71 20.32 -12.66
CA LYS A 399 -5.71 21.04 -13.94
C LYS A 399 -5.79 22.56 -13.80
N SER A 400 -6.25 23.04 -12.64
CA SER A 400 -6.41 24.47 -12.34
C SER A 400 -5.18 25.11 -11.70
N THR A 401 -4.18 24.29 -11.35
CA THR A 401 -2.89 24.71 -10.77
C THR A 401 -1.82 24.64 -11.85
#